data_AF-A0AAN7N6N8-F1
#
_entry.id   AF-A0AAN7N6N8-F1
#
_cell.length_a   1.000
_cell.length_b   1.000
_cell.length_c   1.000
_cell.angle_alpha   90.00
_cell.angle_beta   90.00
_cell.angle_gamma   90.00
#
_symmetry.space_group_name_H-M   'P 1'
#
loop_
_entity.id
_entity.type
_entity.pdbx_description
1 polymer ?
#
loop_
_entity_poly.entity_id
_entity_poly.type
_entity_poly.pdbx_seq_one_letter_code
_entity_poly.pdbx_strand_id
1 'polypeptide(L)'
;MGDAARAFYYLLECAAAYLHVSNSYMALVKLNEAEVLRNSVEEKANVIARFEEATFFSLKGEVCCHLGRMKLAKKMIREALSLLKRQFPRTSVGAFVESQAEELQCAAYVARRASSLPQEARKKRLAWLLRQSCCLSLLEHLFSLEGTSSGRMFSRLAARMKANTDRAADCYQAAESRHR
;
A
#
# COMPACT_ATOMS: atom_id res chain seq x y z
N MET A 1 7.99 -24.87 -7.10
CA MET A 1 7.87 -23.39 -7.11
C MET A 1 7.05 -22.79 -5.95
N GLY A 2 6.45 -23.58 -5.04
CA GLY A 2 5.56 -23.03 -3.99
C GLY A 2 6.21 -22.73 -2.63
N ASP A 3 7.44 -23.15 -2.37
CA ASP A 3 8.02 -23.07 -1.03
C ASP A 3 8.51 -21.66 -0.67
N ALA A 4 9.31 -21.05 -1.55
CA ALA A 4 9.84 -19.70 -1.35
C ALA A 4 8.74 -18.62 -1.28
N ALA A 5 7.69 -18.72 -2.09
CA ALA A 5 6.57 -17.76 -2.04
C ALA A 5 5.79 -17.86 -0.72
N ARG A 6 5.58 -19.08 -0.19
CA ARG A 6 4.95 -19.28 1.12
C ARG A 6 5.83 -18.80 2.26
N ALA A 7 7.13 -19.10 2.21
CA ALA A 7 8.09 -18.62 3.19
C ALA A 7 8.14 -17.08 3.21
N PHE A 8 8.14 -16.45 2.03
CA PHE A 8 8.08 -15.00 1.93
C PHE A 8 6.79 -14.44 2.55
N TYR A 9 5.63 -14.98 2.18
CA TYR A 9 4.34 -14.60 2.76
C TYR A 9 4.33 -14.75 4.30
N TYR A 10 4.83 -15.86 4.83
CA TYR A 10 4.91 -16.11 6.27
C TYR A 10 5.78 -15.07 6.98
N LEU A 11 6.93 -14.69 6.40
CA LEU A 11 7.78 -13.64 6.95
C LEU A 11 7.06 -12.27 6.99
N LEU A 12 6.23 -11.97 5.99
CA LEU A 12 5.40 -10.75 5.98
C LEU A 12 4.32 -10.77 7.06
N GLU A 13 3.65 -11.91 7.27
CA GLU A 13 2.69 -12.07 8.35
C GLU A 13 3.36 -11.90 9.72
N CYS A 14 4.53 -12.51 9.93
CA CYS A 14 5.30 -12.32 11.17
C CYS A 14 5.68 -10.85 11.38
N ALA A 15 6.18 -10.17 10.35
CA ALA A 15 6.53 -8.76 10.44
C ALA A 15 5.32 -7.88 10.78
N ALA A 16 4.15 -8.15 10.17
CA ALA A 16 2.91 -7.46 10.48
C ALA A 16 2.44 -7.73 11.92
N ALA A 17 2.52 -8.97 12.39
CA ALA A 17 2.19 -9.33 13.77
C ALA A 17 3.10 -8.61 14.78
N TYR A 18 4.41 -8.54 14.50
CA TYR A 18 5.35 -7.81 15.35
C TYR A 18 5.09 -6.30 15.36
N LEU A 19 4.75 -5.71 14.21
CA LEU A 19 4.33 -4.30 14.13
C LEU A 19 3.05 -4.04 14.95
N HIS A 20 2.08 -4.95 14.89
CA HIS A 20 0.84 -4.85 15.67
C HIS A 20 1.10 -4.82 17.18
N VAL A 21 2.08 -5.59 17.68
CA VAL A 21 2.51 -5.54 19.09
C VAL A 21 3.61 -4.51 19.37
N SER A 22 3.81 -3.54 18.46
CA SER A 22 4.80 -2.46 18.56
C SER A 22 6.26 -2.92 18.68
N ASN A 23 6.57 -4.17 18.33
CA ASN A 23 7.93 -4.69 18.33
C ASN A 23 8.61 -4.43 16.98
N SER A 24 8.94 -3.17 16.74
CA SER A 24 9.56 -2.70 15.48
C SER A 24 10.92 -3.35 15.20
N TYR A 25 11.64 -3.77 16.23
CA TYR A 25 12.90 -4.50 16.09
C TYR A 25 12.70 -5.90 15.50
N MET A 26 11.79 -6.70 16.06
CA MET A 26 11.51 -8.03 15.53
C MET A 26 10.87 -7.98 14.15
N ALA A 27 10.02 -6.98 13.89
CA ALA A 27 9.50 -6.73 12.55
C ALA A 27 10.63 -6.46 11.54
N LEU A 28 11.64 -5.65 11.91
CA LEU A 28 12.80 -5.39 11.08
C LEU A 28 13.61 -6.67 10.80
N VAL A 29 13.83 -7.51 11.82
CA VAL A 29 14.53 -8.80 11.66
C VAL A 29 13.82 -9.68 10.62
N LYS A 30 12.49 -9.80 10.73
CA LYS A 30 11.68 -10.59 9.76
C LYS A 30 11.67 -9.99 8.36
N LEU A 31 11.67 -8.67 8.23
CA LEU A 31 11.81 -8.03 6.93
C LEU A 31 13.21 -8.20 6.32
N ASN A 32 14.26 -8.24 7.13
CA ASN A 32 15.60 -8.54 6.63
C ASN A 32 15.71 -10.00 6.15
N GLU A 33 15.13 -10.95 6.88
CA GLU A 33 14.99 -12.34 6.43
C GLU A 33 14.23 -12.41 5.07
N ALA A 34 13.13 -11.65 4.95
CA ALA A 34 12.35 -11.58 3.72
C ALA A 34 13.12 -10.95 2.56
N GLU A 35 13.96 -9.94 2.82
CA GLU A 35 14.81 -9.30 1.82
C GLU A 35 15.88 -10.25 1.27
N VAL A 36 16.54 -11.03 2.15
CA VAL A 36 17.48 -12.08 1.74
C VAL A 36 16.78 -13.13 0.88
N LEU A 37 15.60 -13.58 1.30
CA LEU A 37 14.81 -14.54 0.53
C LEU A 37 14.42 -13.98 -0.84
N ARG A 38 13.94 -12.72 -0.90
CA ARG A 38 13.58 -12.02 -2.15
C ARG A 38 14.74 -11.97 -3.13
N ASN A 39 15.94 -11.58 -2.67
CA ASN A 39 17.11 -11.49 -3.54
C ASN A 39 17.51 -12.88 -4.09
N SER A 40 17.46 -13.92 -3.25
CA SER A 40 17.75 -15.30 -3.69
C SER A 40 16.72 -15.87 -4.68
N VAL A 41 15.51 -15.32 -4.67
CA VAL A 41 14.38 -15.71 -5.52
C VAL A 41 14.46 -15.03 -6.88
N GLU A 42 14.86 -13.76 -6.91
CA GLU A 42 15.20 -13.02 -8.14
C GLU A 42 16.32 -13.72 -8.93
N GLU A 43 17.36 -14.20 -8.24
CA GLU A 43 18.45 -14.99 -8.84
C GLU A 43 17.99 -16.32 -9.47
N LYS A 44 16.93 -16.91 -8.91
CA LYS A 44 16.40 -18.23 -9.33
C LYS A 44 15.22 -18.12 -10.31
N ALA A 45 14.94 -16.92 -10.84
CA ALA A 45 13.80 -16.62 -11.71
C ALA A 45 12.43 -17.02 -11.14
N ASN A 46 12.32 -17.19 -9.82
CA ASN A 46 11.05 -17.45 -9.15
C ASN A 46 10.36 -16.10 -8.91
N VAL A 47 9.07 -15.99 -9.22
CA VAL A 47 8.36 -14.71 -9.16
C VAL A 47 7.59 -14.60 -7.85
N ILE A 48 7.99 -13.65 -6.99
CA ILE A 48 7.14 -13.19 -5.88
C ILE A 48 5.95 -12.43 -6.48
N ALA A 49 4.75 -12.73 -6.01
CA ALA A 49 3.58 -12.03 -6.51
C ALA A 49 3.62 -10.54 -6.11
N ARG A 50 3.20 -9.67 -7.04
CA ARG A 50 3.31 -8.21 -6.91
C ARG A 50 2.64 -7.65 -5.64
N PHE A 51 1.60 -8.30 -5.15
CA PHE A 51 0.87 -7.86 -3.97
C PHE A 51 1.67 -8.08 -2.69
N GLU A 52 2.38 -9.21 -2.61
CA GLU A 52 3.28 -9.59 -1.53
C GLU A 52 4.52 -8.68 -1.54
N GLU A 53 5.05 -8.36 -2.73
CA GLU A 53 6.13 -7.39 -2.86
C GLU A 53 5.71 -5.99 -2.42
N ALA A 54 4.52 -5.52 -2.81
CA ALA A 54 3.97 -4.27 -2.30
C ALA A 54 3.78 -4.31 -0.77
N THR A 55 3.38 -5.47 -0.26
CA THR A 55 3.19 -5.68 1.18
C THR A 55 4.51 -5.60 1.94
N PHE A 56 5.57 -6.19 1.39
CA PHE A 56 6.92 -6.05 1.91
C PHE A 56 7.36 -4.59 2.02
N PHE A 57 7.26 -3.83 0.92
CA PHE A 57 7.65 -2.42 0.93
C PHE A 57 6.80 -1.57 1.88
N SER A 58 5.50 -1.87 2.00
CA SER A 58 4.63 -1.15 2.93
C SER A 58 5.04 -1.40 4.39
N LEU A 59 5.29 -2.65 4.79
CA LEU A 59 5.74 -2.98 6.15
C LEU A 59 7.12 -2.39 6.44
N LYS A 60 8.04 -2.43 5.48
CA LYS A 60 9.36 -1.81 5.60
C LYS A 60 9.26 -0.29 5.78
N GLY A 61 8.33 0.36 5.09
CA GLY A 61 8.05 1.77 5.26
C GLY A 61 7.49 2.11 6.66
N GLU A 62 6.60 1.27 7.19
CA GLU A 62 6.04 1.42 8.54
C GLU A 62 7.10 1.25 9.63
N VAL A 63 7.94 0.20 9.54
CA VAL A 63 9.10 0.03 10.44
C VAL A 63 10.04 1.23 10.35
N CYS A 64 10.32 1.75 9.15
CA CYS A 64 11.14 2.94 8.99
C CYS A 64 10.51 4.18 9.65
N CYS A 65 9.17 4.28 9.65
CA CYS A 65 8.45 5.35 10.35
C CYS A 65 8.67 5.23 11.86
N HIS A 66 8.45 4.05 12.45
CA HIS A 66 8.67 3.83 13.89
C HIS A 66 10.12 4.06 14.32
N LEU A 67 11.09 3.76 13.45
CA LEU A 67 12.52 3.98 13.70
C LEU A 67 12.99 5.41 13.41
N GLY A 68 12.10 6.37 13.13
CA GLY A 68 12.48 7.76 12.86
C GLY A 68 13.09 8.02 11.47
N ARG A 69 13.16 7.01 10.59
CA ARG A 69 13.78 7.08 9.26
C ARG A 69 12.81 7.61 8.20
N MET A 70 12.34 8.84 8.39
CA MET A 70 11.24 9.44 7.62
C MET A 70 11.46 9.46 6.10
N LYS A 71 12.67 9.81 5.64
CA LYS A 71 13.00 9.83 4.19
C LYS A 71 12.90 8.42 3.57
N LEU A 72 13.40 7.42 4.30
CA LEU A 72 13.38 6.03 3.86
C LEU A 72 11.94 5.48 3.89
N ALA A 73 11.17 5.79 4.94
CA ALA A 73 9.76 5.42 5.04
C ALA A 73 8.98 5.90 3.81
N LYS A 74 9.07 7.20 3.48
CA LYS A 74 8.41 7.77 2.29
C LYS A 74 8.81 7.07 0.99
N LYS A 75 10.08 6.72 0.83
CA LYS A 75 10.57 6.00 -0.35
C LYS A 75 9.93 4.61 -0.44
N MET A 76 9.94 3.85 0.65
CA MET A 76 9.39 2.50 0.70
C MET A 76 7.86 2.49 0.47
N ILE A 77 7.12 3.41 1.10
CA ILE A 77 5.67 3.49 0.90
C ILE A 77 5.30 3.91 -0.53
N ARG A 78 6.06 4.82 -1.16
CA ARG A 78 5.87 5.16 -2.58
C ARG A 78 6.12 3.96 -3.50
N GLU A 79 7.11 3.13 -3.18
CA GLU A 79 7.40 1.92 -3.94
C GLU A 79 6.26 0.90 -3.83
N ALA A 80 5.74 0.68 -2.61
CA ALA A 80 4.57 -0.15 -2.38
C ALA A 80 3.36 0.32 -3.22
N LEU A 81 3.11 1.63 -3.23
CA LEU A 81 2.04 2.26 -3.99
C LEU A 81 2.21 2.11 -5.52
N SER A 82 3.44 2.21 -6.02
CA SER A 82 3.77 1.94 -7.42
C SER A 82 3.40 0.50 -7.83
N LEU A 83 3.79 -0.48 -7.01
CA LEU A 83 3.45 -1.89 -7.22
C LEU A 83 1.93 -2.16 -7.14
N LEU A 84 1.24 -1.41 -6.28
CA LEU A 84 -0.22 -1.43 -6.16
C LEU A 84 -0.95 -0.69 -7.29
N LYS A 85 -0.23 -0.20 -8.32
CA LYS A 85 -0.79 0.60 -9.43
C LYS A 85 -1.49 1.89 -8.97
N ARG A 86 -0.98 2.51 -7.90
CA ARG A 86 -1.49 3.76 -7.32
C ARG A 86 -0.31 4.70 -7.08
N GLN A 87 0.26 5.26 -8.13
CA GLN A 87 1.47 6.07 -8.01
C GLN A 87 1.22 7.31 -7.15
N PHE A 88 2.16 7.62 -6.26
CA PHE A 88 2.13 8.85 -5.47
C PHE A 88 3.20 9.82 -5.97
N PRO A 89 2.85 11.08 -6.26
CA PRO A 89 3.77 11.99 -6.92
C PRO A 89 5.01 12.30 -6.07
N ARG A 90 6.12 12.54 -6.80
CA ARG A 90 7.41 12.93 -6.21
C ARG A 90 7.61 14.45 -6.24
N THR A 91 6.92 15.16 -7.13
CA THR A 91 7.06 16.61 -7.36
C THR A 91 5.76 17.34 -7.02
N SER A 92 5.86 18.62 -6.65
CA SER A 92 4.68 19.44 -6.31
C SER A 92 3.75 19.65 -7.51
N VAL A 93 4.29 19.79 -8.73
CA VAL A 93 3.49 19.87 -9.95
C VAL A 93 2.70 18.58 -10.17
N GLY A 94 3.34 17.42 -9.99
CA GLY A 94 2.65 16.14 -10.04
C GLY A 94 1.56 16.03 -8.96
N ALA A 95 1.82 16.54 -7.76
CA ALA A 95 0.83 16.56 -6.67
C ALA A 95 -0.41 17.41 -7.01
N PHE A 96 -0.20 18.54 -7.67
CA PHE A 96 -1.30 19.39 -8.13
C PHE A 96 -2.14 18.69 -9.22
N VAL A 97 -1.50 18.13 -10.24
CA VAL A 97 -2.19 17.40 -11.32
C VAL A 97 -2.97 16.22 -10.77
N GLU A 98 -2.36 15.42 -9.90
CA GLU A 98 -3.01 14.27 -9.28
C GLU A 98 -4.20 14.72 -8.42
N SER A 99 -4.08 15.83 -7.68
CA SER A 99 -5.16 16.39 -6.87
C SER A 99 -6.40 16.73 -7.71
N GLN A 100 -6.20 17.30 -8.90
CA GLN A 100 -7.30 17.62 -9.82
C GLN A 100 -7.90 16.34 -10.43
N ALA A 101 -7.07 15.36 -10.80
CA ALA A 101 -7.55 14.08 -11.32
C ALA A 101 -8.41 13.32 -10.31
N GLU A 102 -8.00 13.31 -9.03
CA GLU A 102 -8.75 12.72 -7.93
C GLU A 102 -10.09 13.43 -7.67
N GLU A 103 -10.17 14.73 -7.92
CA GLU A 103 -11.41 15.50 -7.77
C GLU A 103 -12.45 15.15 -8.84
N LEU A 104 -11.97 14.84 -10.05
CA LEU A 104 -12.81 14.44 -11.18
C LEU A 104 -13.25 12.96 -11.11
N GLN A 105 -12.79 12.20 -10.11
CA GLN A 105 -13.08 10.77 -10.01
C GLN A 105 -14.56 10.52 -9.70
N CYS A 106 -15.30 10.00 -10.69
CA CYS A 106 -16.73 9.76 -10.56
C CYS A 106 -17.04 8.47 -9.77
N ALA A 107 -17.74 8.61 -8.64
CA ALA A 107 -18.16 7.48 -7.79
C ALA A 107 -19.07 6.48 -8.54
N ALA A 108 -19.94 6.97 -9.43
CA ALA A 108 -20.84 6.11 -10.21
C ALA A 108 -20.09 5.17 -11.16
N TYR A 109 -18.97 5.63 -11.73
CA TYR A 109 -18.10 4.79 -12.57
C TYR A 109 -17.46 3.66 -11.77
N VAL A 110 -16.97 3.96 -10.55
CA VAL A 110 -16.35 2.98 -9.66
C VAL A 110 -17.36 1.92 -9.21
N ALA A 111 -18.58 2.33 -8.84
CA ALA A 111 -19.65 1.41 -8.45
C ALA A 111 -20.06 0.47 -9.59
N ARG A 112 -20.20 1.00 -10.83
CA ARG A 112 -20.50 0.19 -12.02
C ARG A 112 -19.39 -0.83 -12.31
N ARG A 113 -18.12 -0.44 -12.12
CA ARG A 113 -17.00 -1.36 -12.28
C ARG A 113 -17.06 -2.46 -11.21
N ALA A 114 -17.33 -2.11 -9.96
CA ALA A 114 -17.41 -3.09 -8.86
C ALA A 114 -18.48 -4.18 -9.12
N SER A 115 -19.67 -3.81 -9.61
CA SER A 115 -20.74 -4.78 -9.90
C SER A 115 -20.46 -5.68 -11.11
N SER A 116 -19.64 -5.23 -12.06
CA SER A 116 -19.33 -5.98 -13.30
C SER A 116 -18.33 -7.13 -13.11
N LEU A 117 -17.58 -7.15 -12.00
CA LEU A 117 -16.51 -8.11 -11.78
C LEU A 117 -17.00 -9.41 -11.12
N PRO A 118 -16.43 -10.59 -11.48
CA PRO A 118 -16.65 -11.84 -10.75
C PRO A 118 -16.26 -11.70 -9.27
N GLN A 119 -16.92 -12.47 -8.39
CA GLN A 119 -16.75 -12.37 -6.93
C GLN A 119 -15.28 -12.50 -6.48
N GLU A 120 -14.54 -13.47 -7.00
CA GLU A 120 -13.12 -13.66 -6.63
C GLU A 120 -12.22 -12.52 -7.08
N ALA A 121 -12.52 -11.91 -8.24
CA ALA A 121 -11.81 -10.73 -8.71
C ALA A 121 -12.13 -9.49 -7.85
N ARG A 122 -13.36 -9.39 -7.33
CA ARG A 122 -13.76 -8.34 -6.39
C ARG A 122 -13.01 -8.44 -5.06
N LYS A 123 -12.92 -9.62 -4.45
CA LYS A 123 -12.16 -9.82 -3.20
C LYS A 123 -10.69 -9.44 -3.36
N LYS A 124 -10.06 -9.89 -4.45
CA LYS A 124 -8.68 -9.49 -4.79
C LYS A 124 -8.58 -7.97 -4.95
N ARG A 125 -9.51 -7.35 -5.67
CA ARG A 125 -9.50 -5.88 -5.85
C ARG A 125 -9.68 -5.14 -4.54
N LEU A 126 -10.54 -5.63 -3.65
CA LEU A 126 -10.74 -5.07 -2.31
C LEU A 126 -9.45 -5.12 -1.49
N ALA A 127 -8.75 -6.27 -1.47
CA ALA A 127 -7.47 -6.39 -0.77
C ALA A 127 -6.43 -5.38 -1.28
N TRP A 128 -6.38 -5.15 -2.59
CA TRP A 128 -5.52 -4.13 -3.19
C TRP A 128 -5.89 -2.71 -2.74
N LEU A 129 -7.18 -2.37 -2.71
CA LEU A 129 -7.65 -1.05 -2.27
C LEU A 129 -7.36 -0.81 -0.79
N LEU A 130 -7.59 -1.80 0.07
CA LEU A 130 -7.25 -1.71 1.49
C LEU A 130 -5.76 -1.46 1.69
N ARG A 131 -4.91 -2.19 0.94
CA ARG A 131 -3.45 -2.00 1.02
C ARG A 131 -3.02 -0.61 0.55
N GLN A 132 -3.63 -0.09 -0.52
CA GLN A 132 -3.41 1.28 -0.99
C GLN A 132 -3.82 2.30 0.08
N SER A 133 -4.99 2.12 0.71
CA SER A 133 -5.46 3.00 1.77
C SER A 133 -4.50 3.06 2.96
N CYS A 134 -3.99 1.91 3.42
CA CYS A 134 -2.98 1.86 4.47
C CYS A 134 -1.71 2.65 4.08
N CYS A 135 -1.20 2.45 2.86
CA CYS A 135 -0.02 3.17 2.37
C CYS A 135 -0.26 4.69 2.29
N LEU A 136 -1.43 5.10 1.79
CA LEU A 136 -1.78 6.52 1.69
C LEU A 136 -1.93 7.16 3.08
N SER A 137 -2.52 6.45 4.04
CA SER A 137 -2.61 6.89 5.43
C SER A 137 -1.23 7.08 6.06
N LEU A 138 -0.28 6.19 5.79
CA LEU A 138 1.11 6.32 6.26
C LEU A 138 1.80 7.54 5.61
N LEU A 139 1.59 7.78 4.30
CA LEU A 139 2.15 8.97 3.65
C LEU A 139 1.54 10.26 4.19
N GLU A 140 0.22 10.30 4.40
CA GLU A 140 -0.47 11.44 4.99
C GLU A 140 0.17 11.85 6.32
N HIS A 141 0.38 10.86 7.21
CA HIS A 141 1.06 11.05 8.50
C HIS A 141 2.52 11.50 8.33
N LEU A 142 3.29 10.81 7.48
CA LEU A 142 4.70 11.14 7.23
C LEU A 142 4.91 12.56 6.67
N PHE A 143 3.96 13.08 5.90
CA PHE A 143 3.99 14.43 5.35
C PHE A 143 3.43 15.48 6.30
N SER A 144 2.47 15.14 7.15
CA SER A 144 1.95 16.07 8.17
C SER A 144 3.02 16.45 9.20
N LEU A 145 3.95 15.52 9.49
CA LEU A 145 5.09 15.74 10.38
C LEU A 145 6.16 16.70 9.84
N GLU A 146 6.18 17.02 8.53
CA GLU A 146 7.26 17.86 7.96
C GLU A 146 7.14 19.35 8.28
N GLY A 147 5.95 19.85 8.65
CA GLY A 147 5.71 21.28 8.92
C GLY A 147 5.85 22.24 7.73
N THR A 148 6.35 21.78 6.58
CA THR A 148 6.56 22.57 5.36
C THR A 148 5.27 22.78 4.56
N SER A 149 5.25 23.80 3.69
CA SER A 149 4.13 24.02 2.75
C SER A 149 3.98 22.85 1.76
N SER A 150 5.09 22.30 1.27
CA SER A 150 5.11 21.10 0.44
C SER A 150 4.56 19.89 1.20
N GLY A 151 4.98 19.70 2.45
CA GLY A 151 4.48 18.62 3.31
C GLY A 151 2.95 18.69 3.48
N ARG A 152 2.41 19.88 3.75
CA ARG A 152 0.94 20.08 3.82
C ARG A 152 0.24 19.73 2.50
N MET A 153 0.81 20.12 1.36
CA MET A 153 0.26 19.79 0.04
C MET A 153 0.21 18.27 -0.20
N PHE A 154 1.33 17.57 0.05
CA PHE A 154 1.38 16.11 -0.12
C PHE A 154 0.51 15.37 0.90
N SER A 155 0.43 15.84 2.14
CA SER A 155 -0.46 15.28 3.16
C SER A 155 -1.93 15.39 2.74
N ARG A 156 -2.38 16.56 2.27
CA ARG A 156 -3.74 16.75 1.74
C ARG A 156 -4.02 15.86 0.52
N LEU A 157 -3.05 15.72 -0.39
CA LEU A 157 -3.19 14.83 -1.53
C LEU A 157 -3.34 13.37 -1.08
N ALA A 158 -2.52 12.91 -0.14
CA ALA A 158 -2.60 11.56 0.41
C ALA A 158 -3.97 11.30 1.05
N ALA A 159 -4.48 12.25 1.84
CA ALA A 159 -5.82 12.17 2.43
C ALA A 159 -6.93 12.08 1.35
N ARG A 160 -6.83 12.88 0.29
CA ARG A 160 -7.79 12.86 -0.83
C ARG A 160 -7.75 11.53 -1.59
N MET A 161 -6.55 11.07 -1.98
CA MET A 161 -6.37 9.78 -2.64
C MET A 161 -6.87 8.62 -1.77
N LYS A 162 -6.65 8.69 -0.45
CA LYS A 162 -7.13 7.71 0.52
C LYS A 162 -8.65 7.68 0.55
N ALA A 163 -9.30 8.83 0.73
CA ALA A 163 -10.77 8.91 0.75
C ALA A 163 -11.41 8.34 -0.52
N ASN A 164 -10.83 8.60 -1.70
CA ASN A 164 -11.31 8.01 -2.95
C ASN A 164 -11.07 6.49 -3.04
N THR A 165 -9.96 6.01 -2.48
CA THR A 165 -9.65 4.58 -2.38
C THR A 165 -10.58 3.86 -1.42
N ASP A 166 -10.89 4.47 -0.27
CA ASP A 166 -11.82 3.95 0.74
C ASP A 166 -13.25 3.89 0.18
N ARG A 167 -13.72 4.97 -0.43
CA ARG A 167 -15.01 4.99 -1.14
C ARG A 167 -15.10 3.91 -2.22
N ALA A 168 -14.00 3.67 -2.94
CA ALA A 168 -13.94 2.59 -3.90
C ALA A 168 -14.05 1.23 -3.19
N ALA A 169 -13.30 1.00 -2.10
CA ALA A 169 -13.35 -0.23 -1.32
C ALA A 169 -14.77 -0.53 -0.81
N ASP A 170 -15.47 0.48 -0.30
CA ASP A 170 -16.85 0.37 0.16
C ASP A 170 -17.79 -0.10 -0.96
N CYS A 171 -17.59 0.39 -2.20
CA CYS A 171 -18.37 -0.07 -3.35
C CYS A 171 -18.13 -1.57 -3.65
N TYR A 172 -16.89 -2.05 -3.52
CA TYR A 172 -16.57 -3.48 -3.71
C TYR A 172 -17.13 -4.35 -2.59
N GLN A 173 -17.10 -3.88 -1.33
CA GLN A 173 -17.71 -4.55 -0.18
C GLN A 173 -19.23 -4.63 -0.30
N ALA A 174 -19.90 -3.53 -0.65
CA ALA A 174 -21.34 -3.48 -0.85
C ALA A 174 -21.82 -4.35 -2.03
N ALA A 175 -21.00 -4.51 -3.06
CA ALA A 175 -21.29 -5.44 -4.15
C ALA A 175 -21.17 -6.90 -3.69
N GLU A 176 -20.26 -7.22 -2.77
CA GLU A 176 -20.08 -8.58 -2.24
C GLU A 176 -21.26 -9.04 -1.36
N SER A 177 -21.83 -8.13 -0.55
CA SER A 177 -22.96 -8.46 0.32
C SER A 177 -24.27 -8.74 -0.41
N ARG A 178 -24.44 -8.24 -1.64
CA ARG A 178 -25.65 -8.46 -2.47
C ARG A 178 -25.74 -9.85 -3.12
N HIS A 179 -24.70 -10.68 -3.01
CA HIS A 179 -24.66 -12.04 -3.55
C HIS A 179 -24.52 -13.12 -2.47
N ARG A 180 -24.75 -12.77 -1.20
CA ARG A 180 -25.00 -13.74 -0.12
C ARG A 180 -26.50 -13.88 0.06
#